data_AF-A0A0X2NJX2-F1
#
_entry.id   AF-A0A0X2NJX2-F1
#
_cell.length_a   1.000
_cell.length_b   1.000
_cell.length_c   1.000
_cell.angle_alpha   90.00
_cell.angle_beta   90.00
_cell.angle_gamma   90.00
#
_symmetry.space_group_name_H-M   'P 1'
#
loop_
_entity.id
_entity.type
_entity.pdbx_description
1 polymer ?
#
loop_
_entity_poly.entity_id
_entity_poly.type
_entity_poly.pdbx_seq_one_letter_code
_entity_poly.pdbx_strand_id
1 'polypeptide(L)'
;MQQTLDDVVTEVASIPEGWTATDVSRRAGINRSTLHRISNGAVEPTLTTLRELAIVHGMDMTVQLRPLSDPDAATAATLLLSATAESTDDLPTGVLSWMDRLERIAAGVKSDSDQQVTVATLQVLSAAGRASDLRHRAGAAYLRGRSDALRLASAGDAADGQWAVSGGAAPAFSDTTGLPGILWVSDVAATVAALSDTHRSTRDPARAEVIVAPGDECLFRDLSEHDGVCVVAPVRQVVDVCGLGAAAERTALDVARSWWE
;
A
#
# COMPACT_ATOMS: atom_id res chain seq x y z
N MET A 1 -15.42 1.36 18.55
CA MET A 1 -15.80 0.55 17.37
C MET A 1 -15.30 1.29 16.16
N GLN A 2 -14.49 0.67 15.30
CA GLN A 2 -13.98 1.32 14.09
C GLN A 2 -14.87 0.87 12.93
N GLN A 3 -15.74 1.76 12.45
CA GLN A 3 -16.62 1.50 11.30
C GLN A 3 -15.89 1.87 10.00
N THR A 4 -16.19 1.17 8.90
CA THR A 4 -15.70 1.57 7.58
C THR A 4 -16.46 2.82 7.10
N LEU A 5 -15.92 3.53 6.11
CA LEU A 5 -16.61 4.69 5.55
C LEU A 5 -17.97 4.30 4.94
N ASP A 6 -18.04 3.15 4.27
CA ASP A 6 -19.26 2.63 3.64
C ASP A 6 -20.33 2.29 4.67
N ASP A 7 -19.93 1.71 5.81
CA ASP A 7 -20.83 1.46 6.94
C ASP A 7 -21.41 2.78 7.46
N VAL A 8 -20.55 3.79 7.65
CA VAL A 8 -20.95 5.11 8.13
C VAL A 8 -21.89 5.78 7.13
N VAL A 9 -21.58 5.76 5.83
CA VAL A 9 -22.42 6.33 4.77
C VAL A 9 -23.80 5.66 4.79
N THR A 10 -23.83 4.33 4.87
CA THR A 10 -25.07 3.55 4.90
C THR A 10 -25.91 3.89 6.14
N GLU A 11 -25.27 3.98 7.30
CA GLU A 11 -25.92 4.31 8.57
C GLU A 11 -26.53 5.72 8.54
N VAL A 12 -25.75 6.74 8.20
CA VAL A 12 -26.20 8.14 8.25
C VAL A 12 -27.10 8.54 7.07
N ALA A 13 -27.09 7.79 5.97
CA ALA A 13 -28.03 7.99 4.86
C ALA A 13 -29.38 7.30 5.08
N SER A 14 -29.52 6.49 6.14
CA SER A 14 -30.78 5.82 6.48
C SER A 14 -31.83 6.81 6.97
N ILE A 15 -33.11 6.41 6.93
CA ILE A 15 -34.22 7.23 7.42
C ILE A 15 -34.55 6.79 8.85
N PRO A 16 -34.41 7.66 9.87
CA PRO A 16 -34.80 7.34 11.24
C PRO A 16 -36.28 6.96 11.36
N GLU A 17 -36.60 6.14 12.36
CA GLU A 17 -37.99 5.75 12.63
C GLU A 17 -38.87 6.98 12.88
N GLY A 18 -40.06 6.99 12.27
CA GLY A 18 -41.01 8.09 12.38
C GLY A 18 -40.68 9.32 11.53
N TRP A 19 -39.59 9.32 10.76
CA TRP A 19 -39.22 10.42 9.87
C TRP A 19 -39.47 10.06 8.41
N THR A 20 -39.70 11.07 7.57
CA THR A 20 -39.72 10.90 6.12
C THR A 20 -38.36 11.27 5.51
N ALA A 21 -38.10 10.85 4.27
CA ALA A 21 -36.94 11.32 3.52
C ALA A 21 -36.90 12.86 3.42
N THR A 22 -38.07 13.52 3.34
CA THR A 22 -38.17 14.98 3.34
C THR A 22 -37.72 15.58 4.69
N ASP A 23 -38.04 14.90 5.79
CA ASP A 23 -37.63 15.32 7.14
C ASP A 23 -36.12 15.29 7.35
N VAL A 24 -35.49 14.20 6.91
CA VAL A 24 -34.03 14.02 6.94
C VAL A 24 -33.35 15.05 6.06
N SER A 25 -33.77 15.15 4.80
CA SER A 25 -33.18 16.06 3.80
C SER A 25 -33.19 17.51 4.28
N ARG A 26 -34.34 17.97 4.82
CA ARG A 26 -34.51 19.32 5.34
C ARG A 26 -33.62 19.61 6.55
N ARG A 27 -33.45 18.65 7.47
CA ARG A 27 -32.63 18.82 8.67
C ARG A 27 -31.13 18.74 8.37
N ALA A 28 -30.72 17.87 7.46
CA ALA A 28 -29.35 17.77 6.98
C ALA A 28 -28.97 18.85 5.95
N GLY A 29 -29.91 19.73 5.57
CA GLY A 29 -29.65 20.81 4.63
C GLY A 29 -29.34 20.35 3.19
N ILE A 30 -29.81 19.16 2.78
CA ILE A 30 -29.59 18.61 1.44
C ILE A 30 -30.89 18.42 0.66
N ASN A 31 -30.80 18.32 -0.66
CA ASN A 31 -31.94 17.97 -1.50
C ASN A 31 -32.29 16.48 -1.31
N ARG A 32 -33.59 16.15 -1.31
CA ARG A 32 -34.09 14.76 -1.27
C ARG A 32 -33.55 13.88 -2.39
N SER A 33 -33.33 14.44 -3.59
CA SER A 33 -32.69 13.74 -4.69
C SER A 33 -31.24 13.37 -4.35
N THR A 34 -30.51 14.26 -3.68
CA THR A 34 -29.15 13.99 -3.21
C THR A 34 -29.14 12.87 -2.16
N LEU A 35 -30.04 12.93 -1.17
CA LEU A 35 -30.16 11.86 -0.16
C LEU A 35 -30.40 10.50 -0.81
N HIS A 36 -31.32 10.42 -1.79
CA HIS A 36 -31.62 9.18 -2.50
C HIS A 36 -30.45 8.68 -3.36
N ARG A 37 -29.67 9.58 -3.96
CA ARG A 37 -28.47 9.18 -4.72
C ARG A 37 -27.39 8.66 -3.78
N ILE A 38 -27.21 9.26 -2.61
CA ILE A 38 -26.27 8.78 -1.58
C ILE A 38 -26.70 7.40 -1.09
N SER A 39 -27.97 7.21 -0.71
CA SER A 39 -28.46 5.93 -0.15
C SER A 39 -28.33 4.76 -1.12
N ASN A 40 -28.29 5.03 -2.43
CA ASN A 40 -28.17 4.02 -3.46
C ASN A 40 -26.72 3.87 -3.99
N GLY A 41 -25.73 4.51 -3.35
CA GLY A 41 -24.33 4.48 -3.79
C GLY A 41 -24.08 5.17 -5.13
N ALA A 42 -25.02 5.99 -5.62
CA ALA A 42 -24.91 6.66 -6.92
C ALA A 42 -24.07 7.95 -6.86
N VAL A 43 -23.79 8.46 -5.65
CA VAL A 43 -22.84 9.56 -5.41
C VAL A 43 -22.15 9.37 -4.08
N GLU A 44 -20.88 9.77 -4.03
CA GLU A 44 -20.12 9.90 -2.80
C GLU A 44 -20.47 11.22 -2.09
N PRO A 45 -20.95 11.19 -0.84
CA PRO A 45 -21.22 12.40 -0.09
C PRO A 45 -19.92 13.10 0.33
N THR A 46 -19.96 14.43 0.43
CA THR A 46 -18.85 15.19 1.02
C THR A 46 -18.76 14.93 2.53
N LEU A 47 -17.59 15.15 3.15
CA LEU A 47 -17.47 15.08 4.62
C LEU A 47 -18.44 16.01 5.35
N THR A 48 -18.71 17.20 4.79
CA THR A 48 -19.71 18.11 5.33
C THR A 48 -21.10 17.49 5.27
N THR A 49 -21.49 16.92 4.13
CA THR A 49 -22.77 16.22 3.97
C THR A 49 -22.91 15.07 4.96
N LEU A 50 -21.85 14.26 5.13
CA LEU A 50 -21.84 13.16 6.08
C LEU A 50 -22.01 13.64 7.52
N ARG A 51 -21.39 14.77 7.89
CA ARG A 51 -21.55 15.35 9.22
C ARG A 51 -22.99 15.80 9.47
N GLU A 52 -23.59 16.52 8.53
CA GLU A 52 -24.98 16.98 8.68
C GLU A 52 -25.98 15.83 8.77
N LEU A 53 -25.73 14.75 8.02
CA LEU A 53 -26.48 13.51 8.14
C LEU A 53 -26.25 12.84 9.50
N ALA A 54 -25.02 12.75 10.00
CA ALA A 54 -24.76 12.22 11.33
C ALA A 54 -25.49 13.00 12.45
N ILE A 55 -25.52 14.33 12.36
CA ILE A 55 -26.22 15.21 13.32
C ILE A 55 -27.72 14.91 13.35
N VAL A 56 -28.34 14.59 12.21
CA VAL A 56 -29.74 14.15 12.14
C VAL A 56 -30.00 12.93 13.02
N HIS A 57 -29.04 12.01 13.11
CA HIS A 57 -29.10 10.83 13.97
C HIS A 57 -28.62 11.09 15.41
N GLY A 58 -28.36 12.34 15.79
CA GLY A 58 -27.83 12.69 17.11
C GLY A 58 -26.36 12.29 17.32
N MET A 59 -25.63 12.06 16.24
CA MET A 59 -24.22 11.70 16.26
C MET A 59 -23.35 12.90 15.86
N ASP A 60 -22.08 12.87 16.26
CA ASP A 60 -21.05 13.78 15.71
C ASP A 60 -19.94 12.95 15.08
N MET A 61 -19.26 13.55 14.12
CA MET A 61 -18.21 12.87 13.34
C MET A 61 -16.86 13.49 13.62
N THR A 62 -15.90 12.65 14.01
CA THR A 62 -14.49 13.02 14.11
C THR A 62 -13.69 12.28 13.04
N VAL A 63 -12.94 13.01 12.22
CA VAL A 63 -12.05 12.44 11.21
C VAL A 63 -10.64 12.37 11.75
N GLN A 64 -10.04 11.18 11.70
CA GLN A 64 -8.64 10.96 12.06
C GLN A 64 -7.90 10.41 10.84
N LEU A 65 -6.73 10.99 10.56
CA LEU A 65 -5.82 10.46 9.57
C LEU A 65 -4.80 9.55 10.26
N ARG A 66 -4.51 8.42 9.64
CA ARG A 66 -3.45 7.51 10.05
C ARG A 66 -2.49 7.30 8.88
N PRO A 67 -1.22 6.96 9.15
CA PRO A 67 -0.31 6.53 8.09
C PRO A 67 -0.91 5.35 7.31
N LEU A 68 -0.71 5.36 5.99
CA LEU A 68 -1.18 4.34 5.08
C LEU A 68 -0.08 3.30 4.84
N SER A 69 -0.43 2.02 4.81
CA SER A 69 0.45 0.92 4.42
C SER A 69 -0.40 -0.20 3.81
N ASP A 70 -0.86 0.05 2.61
CA ASP A 70 -1.77 -0.83 1.88
C ASP A 70 -0.98 -1.74 0.92
N PRO A 71 -0.94 -3.07 1.13
CA PRO A 71 -0.27 -4.00 0.20
C PRO A 71 -0.82 -3.93 -1.22
N ASP A 72 -2.13 -3.70 -1.35
CA ASP A 72 -2.82 -3.76 -2.63
C ASP A 72 -2.30 -2.70 -3.60
N ALA A 73 -1.80 -1.56 -3.08
CA ALA A 73 -1.19 -0.52 -3.90
C ALA A 73 0.08 -1.01 -4.61
N ALA A 74 0.93 -1.77 -3.91
CA ALA A 74 2.17 -2.29 -4.47
C ALA A 74 1.92 -3.46 -5.43
N THR A 75 0.94 -4.31 -5.11
CA THR A 75 0.48 -5.38 -6.01
C THR A 75 -0.11 -4.79 -7.28
N ALA A 76 -0.99 -3.79 -7.18
CA ALA A 76 -1.58 -3.09 -8.32
C ALA A 76 -0.52 -2.47 -9.23
N ALA A 77 0.48 -1.77 -8.67
CA ALA A 77 1.57 -1.22 -9.47
C ALA A 77 2.41 -2.29 -10.17
N THR A 78 2.65 -3.42 -9.50
CA THR A 78 3.38 -4.55 -10.09
C THR A 78 2.60 -5.11 -11.27
N LEU A 79 1.31 -5.38 -11.13
CA LEU A 79 0.48 -5.89 -12.22
C LEU A 79 0.32 -4.91 -13.39
N LEU A 80 0.16 -3.61 -13.10
CA LEU A 80 0.02 -2.58 -14.13
C LEU A 80 1.29 -2.38 -14.97
N LEU A 81 2.46 -2.54 -14.36
CA LEU A 81 3.75 -2.26 -15.00
C LEU A 81 4.46 -3.52 -15.50
N SER A 82 4.03 -4.70 -15.06
CA SER A 82 4.50 -5.97 -15.60
C SER A 82 3.89 -6.23 -16.98
N ALA A 83 4.68 -6.81 -17.89
CA ALA A 83 4.24 -7.11 -19.26
C ALA A 83 3.31 -8.34 -19.36
N THR A 84 2.86 -8.89 -18.23
CA THR A 84 2.04 -10.10 -18.16
C THR A 84 0.56 -9.73 -18.13
N ALA A 85 -0.16 -10.07 -19.20
CA ALA A 85 -1.61 -10.00 -19.26
C ALA A 85 -2.22 -11.11 -18.37
N GLU A 86 -2.25 -10.90 -17.06
CA GLU A 86 -3.06 -11.72 -16.16
C GLU A 86 -4.54 -11.32 -16.27
N SER A 87 -5.44 -12.30 -16.12
CA SER A 87 -6.86 -11.99 -16.00
C SER A 87 -7.11 -11.20 -14.73
N THR A 88 -7.84 -10.08 -14.84
CA THR A 88 -8.21 -9.27 -13.68
C THR A 88 -9.41 -9.84 -12.92
N ASP A 89 -10.08 -10.88 -13.44
CA ASP A 89 -11.34 -11.41 -12.91
C ASP A 89 -11.21 -12.03 -11.51
N ASP A 90 -10.01 -12.51 -11.14
CA ASP A 90 -9.75 -13.16 -9.84
C ASP A 90 -8.98 -12.26 -8.86
N LEU A 91 -8.79 -10.97 -9.17
CA LEU A 91 -8.04 -10.07 -8.30
C LEU A 91 -8.87 -9.57 -7.11
N PRO A 92 -8.26 -9.39 -5.93
CA PRO A 92 -8.93 -8.76 -4.79
C PRO A 92 -9.47 -7.37 -5.13
N THR A 93 -10.64 -7.01 -4.60
CA THR A 93 -11.29 -5.71 -4.85
C THR A 93 -10.39 -4.52 -4.51
N GLY A 94 -9.57 -4.62 -3.45
CA GLY A 94 -8.64 -3.56 -3.07
C GLY A 94 -7.54 -3.34 -4.11
N VAL A 95 -7.02 -4.43 -4.72
CA VAL A 95 -6.06 -4.35 -5.84
C VAL A 95 -6.68 -3.65 -7.03
N LEU A 96 -7.89 -4.05 -7.44
CA LEU A 96 -8.62 -3.40 -8.55
C LEU A 96 -8.86 -1.90 -8.28
N SER A 97 -9.26 -1.54 -7.05
CA SER A 97 -9.44 -0.14 -6.65
C SER A 97 -8.14 0.68 -6.75
N TRP A 98 -7.00 0.07 -6.39
CA TRP A 98 -5.70 0.69 -6.55
C TRP A 98 -5.26 0.80 -8.01
N MET A 99 -5.54 -0.20 -8.84
CA MET A 99 -5.25 -0.14 -10.28
C MET A 99 -5.96 1.07 -10.91
N ASP A 100 -7.28 1.20 -10.70
CA ASP A 100 -8.07 2.35 -11.15
C ASP A 100 -7.48 3.69 -10.66
N ARG A 101 -6.99 3.73 -9.41
CA ARG A 101 -6.41 4.94 -8.82
C ARG A 101 -5.06 5.29 -9.46
N LEU A 102 -4.21 4.29 -9.69
CA LEU A 102 -2.90 4.46 -10.31
C LEU A 102 -3.02 4.83 -11.79
N GLU A 103 -3.97 4.25 -12.51
CA GLU A 103 -4.29 4.64 -13.90
C GLU A 103 -4.74 6.09 -14.00
N ARG A 104 -5.61 6.57 -13.09
CA ARG A 104 -5.98 7.99 -13.03
C ARG A 104 -4.78 8.90 -12.77
N ILE A 105 -3.84 8.46 -11.94
CA ILE A 105 -2.59 9.20 -11.67
C ILE A 105 -1.76 9.28 -12.96
N ALA A 106 -1.55 8.14 -13.63
CA ALA A 106 -0.82 8.05 -14.89
C ALA A 106 -1.46 8.90 -16.01
N ALA A 107 -2.78 8.88 -16.14
CA ALA A 107 -3.52 9.64 -17.15
C ALA A 107 -3.48 11.16 -16.95
N GLY A 108 -3.19 11.62 -15.73
CA GLY A 108 -3.04 13.04 -15.41
C GLY A 108 -1.77 13.69 -15.97
N VAL A 109 -0.86 12.91 -16.55
CA VAL A 109 0.43 13.38 -17.09
C VAL A 109 0.23 14.09 -18.42
N LYS A 110 0.48 15.41 -18.44
CA LYS A 110 0.59 16.21 -19.67
C LYS A 110 2.03 16.15 -20.19
N SER A 111 2.29 15.44 -21.30
CA SER A 111 3.57 15.45 -22.00
C SER A 111 3.42 14.97 -23.45
N ASP A 112 4.36 15.34 -24.33
CA ASP A 112 4.42 14.95 -25.74
C ASP A 112 5.29 13.68 -25.91
N SER A 113 4.72 12.60 -26.47
CA SER A 113 5.40 11.34 -26.86
C SER A 113 6.11 10.58 -25.72
N ASP A 114 6.94 9.56 -26.02
CA ASP A 114 7.52 8.52 -25.13
C ASP A 114 7.93 8.94 -23.70
N GLN A 115 8.31 10.21 -23.52
CA GLN A 115 8.54 10.83 -22.21
C GLN A 115 7.30 10.75 -21.28
N GLN A 116 6.10 10.70 -21.84
CA GLN A 116 4.83 10.49 -21.14
C GLN A 116 4.79 9.13 -20.45
N VAL A 117 5.25 8.05 -21.10
CA VAL A 117 5.23 6.70 -20.54
C VAL A 117 6.20 6.58 -19.36
N THR A 118 7.40 7.14 -19.51
CA THR A 118 8.39 7.20 -18.41
C THR A 118 7.84 7.99 -17.23
N VAL A 119 7.32 9.20 -17.44
CA VAL A 119 6.78 10.04 -16.35
C VAL A 119 5.59 9.37 -15.67
N ALA A 120 4.65 8.80 -16.44
CA ALA A 120 3.51 8.06 -15.90
C ALA A 120 3.98 6.88 -15.04
N THR A 121 4.95 6.11 -15.51
CA THR A 121 5.50 4.96 -14.76
C THR A 121 6.13 5.40 -13.43
N LEU A 122 6.95 6.46 -13.45
CA LEU A 122 7.55 6.99 -12.22
C LEU A 122 6.50 7.51 -11.22
N GLN A 123 5.40 8.09 -11.70
CA GLN A 123 4.31 8.53 -10.83
C GLN A 123 3.55 7.35 -10.22
N VAL A 124 3.31 6.27 -10.98
CA VAL A 124 2.71 5.03 -10.48
C VAL A 124 3.59 4.43 -9.39
N LEU A 125 4.89 4.27 -9.64
CA LEU A 125 5.86 3.75 -8.67
C LEU A 125 5.90 4.58 -7.38
N SER A 126 5.99 5.90 -7.49
CA SER A 126 5.97 6.82 -6.34
C SER A 126 4.67 6.72 -5.54
N ALA A 127 3.51 6.73 -6.22
CA ALA A 127 2.22 6.69 -5.57
C ALA A 127 2.00 5.36 -4.84
N ALA A 128 2.32 4.24 -5.49
CA ALA A 128 2.21 2.91 -4.89
C ALA A 128 3.18 2.72 -3.73
N GLY A 129 4.44 3.16 -3.86
CA GLY A 129 5.42 3.09 -2.78
C GLY A 129 4.97 3.86 -1.55
N ARG A 130 4.55 5.12 -1.71
CA ARG A 130 4.02 5.93 -0.59
C ARG A 130 2.77 5.32 0.05
N ALA A 131 1.91 4.68 -0.74
CA ALA A 131 0.70 4.04 -0.24
C ALA A 131 1.00 2.71 0.49
N SER A 132 2.08 2.03 0.15
CA SER A 132 2.45 0.73 0.71
C SER A 132 3.56 0.80 1.77
N ASP A 133 3.89 2.00 2.26
CA ASP A 133 4.99 2.29 3.19
C ASP A 133 5.12 1.27 4.32
N LEU A 134 6.19 0.46 4.26
CA LEU A 134 6.44 -0.64 5.19
C LEU A 134 6.71 -0.20 6.63
N ARG A 135 7.06 1.06 6.84
CA ARG A 135 7.28 1.64 8.18
C ARG A 135 5.99 1.77 8.98
N HIS A 136 4.85 1.57 8.34
CA HIS A 136 3.52 1.60 8.93
C HIS A 136 2.75 0.28 8.74
N ARG A 137 3.42 -0.77 8.26
CA ARG A 137 2.80 -2.05 7.96
C ARG A 137 2.37 -2.78 9.23
N ALA A 138 1.08 -3.10 9.31
CA ALA A 138 0.56 -3.96 10.35
C ALA A 138 1.25 -5.34 10.31
N GLY A 139 1.69 -5.83 11.47
CA GLY A 139 2.39 -7.10 11.61
C GLY A 139 3.87 -7.08 11.23
N ALA A 140 4.43 -5.96 10.75
CA ALA A 140 5.86 -5.87 10.48
C ALA A 140 6.69 -5.71 11.77
N ALA A 141 7.90 -6.23 11.72
CA ALA A 141 8.91 -6.09 12.77
C ALA A 141 10.12 -5.29 12.25
N TYR A 142 10.66 -4.43 13.12
CA TYR A 142 11.75 -3.52 12.80
C TYR A 142 12.98 -3.86 13.62
N LEU A 143 14.09 -4.10 12.95
CA LEU A 143 15.32 -4.61 13.55
C LEU A 143 16.53 -3.76 13.16
N ARG A 144 17.55 -3.77 14.01
CA ARG A 144 18.91 -3.30 13.72
C ARG A 144 19.89 -4.47 13.71
N GLY A 145 20.81 -4.45 12.77
CA GLY A 145 21.80 -5.49 12.54
C GLY A 145 22.11 -5.62 11.04
N ARG A 146 22.67 -6.77 10.67
CA ARG A 146 23.10 -7.04 9.30
C ARG A 146 21.93 -7.19 8.33
N SER A 147 21.90 -6.36 7.31
CA SER A 147 20.83 -6.30 6.31
C SER A 147 21.22 -6.89 4.94
N ASP A 148 22.34 -7.61 4.85
CA ASP A 148 22.81 -8.22 3.61
C ASP A 148 21.92 -9.41 3.17
N ALA A 149 21.79 -9.59 1.85
CA ALA A 149 20.89 -10.58 1.23
C ALA A 149 21.07 -11.99 1.78
N LEU A 150 22.33 -12.46 1.90
CA LEU A 150 22.63 -13.80 2.41
C LEU A 150 22.21 -13.99 3.87
N ARG A 151 22.38 -12.97 4.71
CA ARG A 151 21.93 -13.04 6.10
C ARG A 151 20.40 -13.13 6.19
N LEU A 152 19.69 -12.35 5.36
CA LEU A 152 18.23 -12.36 5.33
C LEU A 152 17.68 -13.68 4.77
N ALA A 153 18.28 -14.20 3.70
CA ALA A 153 17.97 -15.53 3.14
C ALA A 153 18.10 -16.63 4.19
N SER A 154 19.24 -16.67 4.89
CA SER A 154 19.47 -17.64 5.97
C SER A 154 18.43 -17.58 7.08
N ALA A 155 17.86 -16.40 7.37
CA ALA A 155 16.80 -16.27 8.36
C ALA A 155 15.42 -16.68 7.81
N GLY A 156 15.16 -16.43 6.53
CA GLY A 156 13.99 -16.94 5.82
C GLY A 156 13.96 -18.47 5.82
N ASP A 157 15.07 -19.12 5.45
CA ASP A 157 15.21 -20.57 5.43
C ASP A 157 14.99 -21.21 6.81
N ALA A 158 15.46 -20.54 7.88
CA ALA A 158 15.31 -21.03 9.24
C ALA A 158 13.87 -20.94 9.79
N ALA A 159 13.01 -20.13 9.18
CA ALA A 159 11.65 -19.86 9.64
C ALA A 159 10.58 -20.81 9.03
N ASP A 160 10.99 -21.73 8.16
CA ASP A 160 10.14 -22.77 7.53
C ASP A 160 8.85 -22.23 6.89
N GLY A 161 9.01 -21.36 5.88
CA GLY A 161 7.91 -20.75 5.11
C GLY A 161 8.40 -20.06 3.84
N GLN A 162 7.48 -19.45 3.08
CA GLN A 162 7.87 -18.66 1.90
C GLN A 162 8.55 -17.36 2.35
N TRP A 163 9.60 -16.97 1.63
CA TRP A 163 10.30 -15.74 1.89
C TRP A 163 10.88 -15.13 0.61
N ALA A 164 11.09 -13.82 0.63
CA ALA A 164 11.79 -13.11 -0.43
C ALA A 164 12.46 -11.84 0.12
N VAL A 165 13.59 -11.45 -0.46
CA VAL A 165 14.27 -10.19 -0.09
C VAL A 165 13.90 -9.03 -1.02
N SER A 166 13.94 -7.83 -0.46
CA SER A 166 13.73 -6.55 -1.13
C SER A 166 14.53 -5.45 -0.42
N GLY A 167 14.29 -4.18 -0.76
CA GLY A 167 14.96 -3.04 -0.14
C GLY A 167 16.45 -2.99 -0.48
N GLY A 168 17.29 -2.55 0.47
CA GLY A 168 18.74 -2.52 0.30
C GLY A 168 19.40 -3.90 0.16
N ALA A 169 18.66 -4.99 0.40
CA ALA A 169 19.12 -6.35 0.18
C ALA A 169 18.80 -6.87 -1.24
N ALA A 170 17.99 -6.13 -2.01
CA ALA A 170 17.62 -6.53 -3.36
C ALA A 170 18.76 -6.25 -4.35
N PRO A 171 18.93 -7.05 -5.42
CA PRO A 171 19.98 -6.84 -6.42
C PRO A 171 19.96 -5.44 -7.06
N ALA A 172 18.77 -4.85 -7.26
CA ALA A 172 18.64 -3.51 -7.82
C ALA A 172 19.23 -2.40 -6.93
N PHE A 173 19.48 -2.70 -5.65
CA PHE A 173 19.90 -1.72 -4.63
C PHE A 173 21.10 -2.19 -3.80
N SER A 174 21.77 -3.28 -4.17
CA SER A 174 22.86 -3.88 -3.36
C SER A 174 24.02 -2.93 -3.10
N ASP A 175 24.29 -2.01 -4.03
CA ASP A 175 25.37 -1.02 -3.93
C ASP A 175 24.90 0.29 -3.25
N THR A 176 23.62 0.38 -2.88
CA THR A 176 23.05 1.57 -2.24
C THR A 176 23.19 1.51 -0.73
N THR A 177 23.92 2.47 -0.17
CA THR A 177 24.06 2.58 1.29
C THR A 177 22.85 3.27 1.94
N GLY A 178 22.54 2.86 3.18
CA GLY A 178 21.53 3.52 4.01
C GLY A 178 20.08 3.08 3.76
N LEU A 179 19.82 2.18 2.80
CA LEU A 179 18.53 1.53 2.65
C LEU A 179 18.43 0.32 3.61
N PRO A 180 17.32 0.15 4.35
CA PRO A 180 17.11 -1.07 5.11
C PRO A 180 16.90 -2.26 4.16
N GLY A 181 17.40 -3.43 4.57
CA GLY A 181 17.02 -4.69 3.94
C GLY A 181 15.58 -5.04 4.29
N ILE A 182 14.81 -5.54 3.33
CA ILE A 182 13.44 -6.00 3.56
C ILE A 182 13.44 -7.51 3.40
N LEU A 183 12.81 -8.21 4.35
CA LEU A 183 12.57 -9.65 4.29
C LEU A 183 11.06 -9.89 4.39
N TRP A 184 10.46 -10.26 3.27
CA TRP A 184 9.07 -10.69 3.20
C TRP A 184 8.97 -12.14 3.63
N VAL A 185 8.03 -12.47 4.52
CA VAL A 185 7.88 -13.82 5.10
C VAL A 185 6.43 -14.20 5.34
N SER A 186 6.14 -15.50 5.38
CA SER A 186 4.85 -16.02 5.84
C SER A 186 4.66 -15.91 7.36
N ASP A 187 5.73 -16.05 8.16
CA ASP A 187 5.69 -15.97 9.62
C ASP A 187 6.75 -14.99 10.17
N VAL A 188 6.30 -13.76 10.47
CA VAL A 188 7.17 -12.71 11.02
C VAL A 188 7.73 -13.09 12.39
N ALA A 189 6.97 -13.78 13.24
CA ALA A 189 7.41 -14.11 14.60
C ALA A 189 8.54 -15.14 14.59
N ALA A 190 8.39 -16.21 13.79
CA ALA A 190 9.42 -17.23 13.62
C ALA A 190 10.71 -16.64 13.04
N THR A 191 10.61 -15.80 12.00
CA THR A 191 11.78 -15.14 11.41
C THR A 191 12.48 -14.19 12.37
N VAL A 192 11.73 -13.40 13.16
CA VAL A 192 12.32 -12.52 14.18
C VAL A 192 13.05 -13.33 15.25
N ALA A 193 12.52 -14.48 15.65
CA ALA A 193 13.20 -15.39 16.56
C ALA A 193 14.51 -15.93 15.97
N ALA A 194 14.54 -16.31 14.69
CA ALA A 194 15.77 -16.73 14.00
C ALA A 194 16.83 -15.62 13.89
N LEU A 195 16.43 -14.35 14.00
CA LEU A 195 17.30 -13.19 13.94
C LEU A 195 17.75 -12.70 15.32
N SER A 196 17.18 -13.20 16.43
CA SER A 196 17.33 -12.59 17.76
C SER A 196 18.76 -12.54 18.30
N ASP A 197 19.59 -13.49 17.91
CA ASP A 197 20.98 -13.56 18.39
C ASP A 197 21.89 -12.52 17.73
N THR A 198 21.51 -12.02 16.54
CA THR A 198 22.34 -11.10 15.76
C THR A 198 21.69 -9.73 15.53
N HIS A 199 20.39 -9.59 15.85
CA HIS A 199 19.62 -8.37 15.63
C HIS A 199 18.99 -7.86 16.91
N ARG A 200 18.78 -6.54 16.98
CA ARG A 200 18.07 -5.88 18.07
C ARG A 200 16.79 -5.23 17.56
N SER A 201 15.66 -5.54 18.17
CA SER A 201 14.39 -4.89 17.84
C SER A 201 14.41 -3.39 18.14
N THR A 202 13.76 -2.61 17.29
CA THR A 202 13.52 -1.17 17.47
C THR A 202 12.03 -0.88 17.34
N ARG A 203 11.53 0.08 18.12
CA ARG A 203 10.15 0.57 17.98
C ARG A 203 10.04 1.78 17.05
N ASP A 204 11.18 2.31 16.65
CA ASP A 204 11.28 3.41 15.70
C ASP A 204 11.61 2.83 14.31
N PRO A 205 10.63 2.79 13.38
CA PRO A 205 10.83 2.26 12.04
C PRO A 205 11.86 3.04 11.23
N ALA A 206 12.04 4.34 11.50
CA ALA A 206 13.02 5.17 10.79
C ALA A 206 14.47 4.80 11.12
N ARG A 207 14.69 4.02 12.18
CA ARG A 207 16.01 3.51 12.58
C ARG A 207 16.15 2.00 12.34
N ALA A 208 15.26 1.41 11.56
CA ALA A 208 15.37 0.02 11.14
C ALA A 208 16.46 -0.11 10.09
N GLU A 209 17.31 -1.13 10.23
CA GLU A 209 18.26 -1.57 9.19
C GLU A 209 17.71 -2.82 8.49
N VAL A 210 16.80 -3.55 9.15
CA VAL A 210 16.05 -4.67 8.58
C VAL A 210 14.57 -4.50 8.91
N ILE A 211 13.71 -4.67 7.90
CA ILE A 211 12.26 -4.75 8.05
C ILE A 211 11.83 -6.17 7.70
N VAL A 212 11.26 -6.88 8.68
CA VAL A 212 10.61 -8.18 8.44
C VAL A 212 9.13 -7.92 8.30
N ALA A 213 8.54 -8.24 7.15
CA ALA A 213 7.16 -7.90 6.84
C ALA A 213 6.37 -9.14 6.37
N PRO A 214 5.06 -9.22 6.69
CA PRO A 214 4.23 -10.30 6.20
C PRO A 214 4.04 -10.18 4.67
N GLY A 215 4.30 -11.27 3.94
CA GLY A 215 4.01 -11.40 2.52
C GLY A 215 2.66 -12.09 2.28
N ASP A 216 2.04 -11.81 1.15
CA ASP A 216 0.81 -12.45 0.68
C ASP A 216 1.06 -13.32 -0.57
N GLU A 217 0.05 -14.07 -1.00
CA GLU A 217 0.16 -14.96 -2.17
C GLU A 217 0.52 -14.21 -3.46
N CYS A 218 0.04 -12.96 -3.63
CA CYS A 218 0.37 -12.14 -4.79
C CYS A 218 1.84 -11.74 -4.80
N LEU A 219 2.40 -11.40 -3.63
CA LEU A 219 3.83 -11.08 -3.50
C LEU A 219 4.73 -12.28 -3.85
N PHE A 220 4.36 -13.49 -3.42
CA PHE A 220 5.17 -14.69 -3.61
C PHE A 220 4.99 -15.38 -4.97
N ARG A 221 4.11 -14.87 -5.85
CA ARG A 221 3.84 -15.48 -7.16
C ARG A 221 5.01 -15.31 -8.15
N ASP A 222 5.58 -14.10 -8.21
CA ASP A 222 6.56 -13.70 -9.22
C ASP A 222 7.95 -13.48 -8.61
N LEU A 223 8.39 -14.44 -7.79
CA LEU A 223 9.74 -14.43 -7.25
C LEU A 223 10.76 -14.81 -8.32
N SER A 224 11.93 -14.20 -8.26
CA SER A 224 13.10 -14.66 -9.01
C SER A 224 14.22 -15.06 -8.04
N GLU A 225 15.20 -15.79 -8.56
CA GLU A 225 16.39 -16.19 -7.79
C GLU A 225 17.60 -15.41 -8.30
N HIS A 226 18.38 -14.86 -7.39
CA HIS A 226 19.64 -14.18 -7.67
C HIS A 226 20.70 -14.65 -6.68
N ASP A 227 21.77 -15.27 -7.16
CA ASP A 227 22.85 -15.84 -6.33
C ASP A 227 22.36 -16.74 -5.18
N GLY A 228 21.35 -17.57 -5.45
CA GLY A 228 20.74 -18.47 -4.45
C GLY A 228 19.82 -17.79 -3.45
N VAL A 229 19.46 -16.51 -3.68
CA VAL A 229 18.53 -15.75 -2.84
C VAL A 229 17.23 -15.48 -3.59
N CYS A 230 16.10 -15.81 -2.97
CA CYS A 230 14.77 -15.45 -3.49
C CYS A 230 14.54 -13.94 -3.35
N VAL A 231 14.25 -13.26 -4.46
CA VAL A 231 14.03 -11.81 -4.55
C VAL A 231 12.64 -11.53 -5.14
N VAL A 232 12.02 -10.42 -4.72
CA VAL A 232 10.75 -9.98 -5.30
C VAL A 232 10.92 -9.47 -6.74
N ALA A 233 9.83 -9.42 -7.51
CA ALA A 233 9.81 -8.93 -8.88
C ALA A 233 10.46 -7.52 -9.02
N PRO A 234 11.11 -7.18 -10.15
CA PRO A 234 11.85 -5.92 -10.30
C PRO A 234 11.03 -4.65 -10.01
N VAL A 235 9.78 -4.59 -10.49
CA VAL A 235 8.87 -3.46 -10.18
C VAL A 235 8.63 -3.37 -8.68
N ARG A 236 8.44 -4.51 -8.00
CA ARG A 236 8.21 -4.57 -6.56
C ARG A 236 9.41 -4.09 -5.77
N GLN A 237 10.64 -4.41 -6.19
CA GLN A 237 11.86 -3.91 -5.55
C GLN A 237 11.88 -2.38 -5.50
N VAL A 238 11.52 -1.72 -6.61
CA VAL A 238 11.46 -0.25 -6.70
C VAL A 238 10.33 0.31 -5.82
N VAL A 239 9.13 -0.26 -5.90
CA VAL A 239 7.96 0.18 -5.11
C VAL A 239 8.26 0.09 -3.61
N ASP A 240 8.84 -1.01 -3.15
CA ASP A 240 9.18 -1.23 -1.75
C ASP A 240 10.13 -0.13 -1.24
N VAL A 241 11.15 0.24 -2.04
CA VAL A 241 12.10 1.31 -1.68
C VAL A 241 11.45 2.70 -1.76
N CYS A 242 10.57 2.95 -2.73
CA CYS A 242 9.79 4.19 -2.80
C CYS A 242 9.00 4.47 -1.52
N GLY A 243 8.52 3.44 -0.83
CA GLY A 243 7.79 3.58 0.44
C GLY A 243 8.65 4.02 1.63
N LEU A 244 9.98 3.89 1.59
CA LEU A 244 10.83 4.07 2.76
C LEU A 244 11.18 5.55 3.09
N GLY A 245 10.54 6.49 2.39
CA GLY A 245 10.66 7.93 2.59
C GLY A 245 11.41 8.64 1.48
N ALA A 246 11.43 9.98 1.52
CA ALA A 246 11.81 10.83 0.39
C ALA A 246 13.24 10.61 -0.15
N ALA A 247 14.20 10.22 0.70
CA ALA A 247 15.56 9.91 0.26
C ALA A 247 15.60 8.59 -0.52
N ALA A 248 15.00 7.53 0.03
CA ALA A 248 14.89 6.22 -0.60
C ALA A 248 14.08 6.29 -1.90
N GLU A 249 12.98 7.05 -1.90
CA GLU A 249 12.15 7.28 -3.09
C GLU A 249 12.94 7.88 -4.24
N ARG A 250 13.80 8.86 -3.97
CA ARG A 250 14.65 9.45 -5.01
C ARG A 250 15.57 8.40 -5.63
N THR A 251 16.25 7.63 -4.79
CA THR A 251 17.12 6.54 -5.25
C THR A 251 16.37 5.48 -6.05
N ALA A 252 15.18 5.07 -5.59
CA ALA A 252 14.34 4.12 -6.30
C ALA A 252 13.91 4.62 -7.68
N LEU A 253 13.51 5.89 -7.78
CA LEU A 253 13.11 6.49 -9.05
C LEU A 253 14.29 6.73 -9.98
N ASP A 254 15.50 6.97 -9.46
CA ASP A 254 16.72 7.04 -10.26
C ASP A 254 17.06 5.67 -10.86
N VAL A 255 16.93 4.59 -10.08
CA VAL A 255 17.06 3.20 -10.57
C VAL A 255 15.98 2.86 -11.60
N ALA A 256 14.75 3.31 -11.40
CA ALA A 256 13.68 3.07 -12.39
C ALA A 256 13.95 3.81 -13.71
N ARG A 257 14.47 5.04 -13.68
CA ARG A 257 14.76 5.82 -14.90
C ARG A 257 15.75 5.13 -15.83
N SER A 258 16.73 4.40 -15.28
CA SER A 258 17.71 3.69 -16.11
C SER A 258 17.11 2.53 -16.91
N TRP A 259 15.85 2.15 -16.69
CA TRP A 259 15.15 1.16 -17.53
C TRP A 259 14.88 1.66 -18.95
N TRP A 260 14.96 2.98 -19.18
CA TRP A 260 14.77 3.62 -20.48
C TRP A 260 16.04 4.27 -21.04
N GLU A 261 17.19 4.10 -20.38
CA GLU A 261 18.51 4.59 -20.83
C GLU A 261 19.25 3.49 -21.62
#